data_AF-A0A1K2A7F0-F1
#
_entry.id   AF-A0A1K2A7F0-F1
#
_cell.length_a   1.000
_cell.length_b   1.000
_cell.length_c   1.000
_cell.angle_alpha   90.00
_cell.angle_beta   90.00
_cell.angle_gamma   90.00
#
_symmetry.space_group_name_H-M   'P 1'
#
loop_
_entity.id
_entity.type
_entity.pdbx_description
1 polymer ?
#
loop_
_entity_poly.entity_id
_entity_poly.type
_entity_poly.pdbx_seq_one_letter_code
_entity_poly.pdbx_strand_id
1 'polypeptide(L)'
;TLAAGSGTAAFGGVIGGTTALTSLAVTAGNITLGGNVTTTGAQTYTGPMTLTGGTGVTRSLNAGAGQITLGSVNATGESLTLQGNAILNGALTGLSELDISGTTTLNTGSITTTGNQSYNGTLTLTEATSLTSTGGDISFNGIAGATQNLTTEASSGTTFFTGDILALGVLDVTGAASLGGSITTSGSQTYQGVVTLTDATSLTTTNQNIDFQSGIQGDYALTLNTGSADILISGTSNLYSLTLTQARHVTLQDIALNEAFLQVAGTGTTAFNGDLSASTLELTTQSMQLAANKTLNSTAGNITVYSDGLLIGADASLNAGSGTVTLAPQTQTNTLQVCSTTSCSGSGFDSTYDLGTLSITAGTITVGRTSHTGNITLQSIAYGYNLTLENAAAGYIRVAGTVEGSGGFLNLNSNGGSIQLGGSITTTGNQTYSGNLSLTDTTNLNSTAGNISLNSISGGGYNLTTTTAAGFNSLFTGTTA
;
A
#
# COMPACT_ATOMS: atom_id res chain seq x y z
N THR A 1 -46.42 -0.24 28.58
CA THR A 1 -45.26 -0.13 29.49
C THR A 1 -45.40 -1.11 30.63
N LEU A 2 -44.32 -1.76 31.05
CA LEU A 2 -44.23 -2.63 32.21
C LEU A 2 -43.06 -2.16 33.08
N ALA A 3 -43.30 -1.94 34.38
CA ALA A 3 -42.28 -1.55 35.33
C ALA A 3 -42.30 -2.51 36.53
N ALA A 4 -41.23 -3.29 36.72
CA ALA A 4 -41.09 -4.26 37.81
C ALA A 4 -40.11 -3.79 38.91
N GLY A 5 -39.55 -2.58 38.79
CA GLY A 5 -38.57 -2.08 39.75
C GLY A 5 -37.33 -2.98 39.79
N SER A 6 -36.95 -3.46 40.98
CA SER A 6 -35.88 -4.45 41.16
C SER A 6 -36.30 -5.90 40.91
N GLY A 7 -37.58 -6.15 40.62
CA GLY A 7 -38.11 -7.48 40.33
C GLY A 7 -37.87 -7.94 38.89
N THR A 8 -38.30 -9.17 38.59
CA THR A 8 -38.19 -9.80 37.27
C THR A 8 -39.46 -9.57 36.43
N ALA A 9 -39.29 -9.17 35.18
CA ALA A 9 -40.33 -9.22 34.15
C ALA A 9 -40.11 -10.43 33.25
N ALA A 10 -41.00 -11.42 33.27
CA ALA A 10 -40.86 -12.66 32.51
C ALA A 10 -41.95 -12.79 31.44
N PHE A 11 -41.54 -13.04 30.19
CA PHE A 11 -42.41 -13.25 29.04
C PHE A 11 -42.19 -14.65 28.47
N GLY A 12 -43.03 -15.61 28.86
CA GLY A 12 -42.88 -17.01 28.42
C GLY A 12 -43.41 -17.32 27.01
N GLY A 13 -44.16 -16.40 26.40
CA GLY A 13 -44.81 -16.60 25.10
C GLY A 13 -44.66 -15.40 24.17
N VAL A 14 -45.19 -15.53 22.96
CA VAL A 14 -45.15 -14.47 21.94
C VAL A 14 -45.97 -13.26 22.38
N ILE A 15 -45.41 -12.06 22.20
CA ILE A 15 -46.05 -10.77 22.46
C ILE A 15 -46.36 -10.10 21.12
N GLY A 16 -47.58 -9.63 20.92
CA GLY A 16 -47.97 -8.93 19.69
C GLY A 16 -48.07 -9.79 18.43
N GLY A 17 -48.17 -11.12 18.58
CA GLY A 17 -48.13 -12.06 17.46
C GLY A 17 -49.34 -12.04 16.51
N THR A 18 -50.55 -11.73 17.01
CA THR A 18 -51.76 -11.59 16.18
C THR A 18 -52.03 -10.14 15.81
N THR A 19 -51.96 -9.25 16.79
CA THR A 19 -52.03 -7.81 16.62
C THR A 19 -50.79 -7.21 17.26
N ALA A 20 -49.94 -6.62 16.43
CA ALA A 20 -48.73 -5.97 16.90
C ALA A 20 -49.07 -4.84 17.88
N LEU A 21 -48.32 -4.73 18.97
CA LEU A 21 -48.46 -3.60 19.87
C LEU A 21 -47.91 -2.34 19.20
N THR A 22 -48.39 -1.15 19.56
CA THR A 22 -47.77 0.08 19.04
C THR A 22 -46.34 0.27 19.56
N SER A 23 -46.08 -0.11 20.80
CA SER A 23 -44.75 -0.02 21.42
C SER A 23 -44.70 -0.91 22.66
N LEU A 24 -43.50 -1.30 23.09
CA LEU A 24 -43.30 -2.01 24.35
C LEU A 24 -42.11 -1.43 25.11
N ALA A 25 -42.34 -0.89 26.31
CA ALA A 25 -41.28 -0.45 27.21
C ALA A 25 -41.31 -1.31 28.48
N VAL A 26 -40.18 -1.91 28.84
CA VAL A 26 -39.99 -2.79 29.99
C VAL A 26 -38.81 -2.28 30.83
N THR A 27 -39.08 -1.97 32.09
CA THR A 27 -38.07 -1.56 33.08
C THR A 27 -38.14 -2.51 34.27
N ALA A 28 -37.12 -3.33 34.44
CA ALA A 28 -37.07 -4.37 35.47
C ALA A 28 -35.62 -4.63 35.91
N GLY A 29 -35.42 -5.22 37.09
CA GLY A 29 -34.11 -5.66 37.58
C GLY A 29 -33.57 -6.81 36.75
N ASN A 30 -34.46 -7.66 36.22
CA ASN A 30 -34.17 -8.69 35.23
C ASN A 30 -35.33 -8.82 34.26
N ILE A 31 -35.03 -9.14 33.01
CA ILE A 31 -36.02 -9.42 31.96
C ILE A 31 -35.77 -10.84 31.46
N THR A 32 -36.80 -11.68 31.42
CA THR A 32 -36.70 -13.03 30.86
C THR A 32 -37.56 -13.10 29.61
N LEU A 33 -36.96 -13.45 28.47
CA LEU A 33 -37.64 -13.50 27.18
C LEU A 33 -37.63 -14.92 26.59
N GLY A 34 -38.78 -15.59 26.67
CA GLY A 34 -39.03 -16.92 26.12
C GLY A 34 -39.88 -16.94 24.85
N GLY A 35 -40.24 -15.78 24.30
CA GLY A 35 -41.03 -15.66 23.07
C GLY A 35 -40.67 -14.44 22.24
N ASN A 36 -41.11 -14.43 20.98
CA ASN A 36 -40.89 -13.31 20.07
C ASN A 36 -41.76 -12.10 20.46
N VAL A 37 -41.33 -10.90 20.09
CA VAL A 37 -42.07 -9.65 20.34
C VAL A 37 -42.25 -8.88 19.04
N THR A 38 -43.49 -8.57 18.69
CA THR A 38 -43.82 -7.75 17.52
C THR A 38 -44.53 -6.47 17.93
N THR A 39 -43.98 -5.34 17.52
CA THR A 39 -44.53 -4.00 17.65
C THR A 39 -44.45 -3.24 16.33
N THR A 40 -45.27 -2.20 16.12
CA THR A 40 -45.16 -1.29 14.97
C THR A 40 -44.28 -0.08 15.23
N GLY A 41 -43.93 0.17 16.49
CA GLY A 41 -43.04 1.23 16.94
C GLY A 41 -42.06 0.72 18.00
N ALA A 42 -41.50 1.63 18.79
CA ALA A 42 -40.32 1.36 19.61
C ALA A 42 -40.49 0.22 20.64
N GLN A 43 -39.39 -0.49 20.87
CA GLN A 43 -39.22 -1.44 21.96
C GLN A 43 -38.07 -1.00 22.86
N THR A 44 -38.25 -1.03 24.17
CA THR A 44 -37.24 -0.60 25.15
C THR A 44 -37.17 -1.58 26.31
N TYR A 45 -35.98 -2.07 26.62
CA TYR A 45 -35.72 -3.04 27.67
C TYR A 45 -34.50 -2.57 28.48
N THR A 46 -34.73 -1.92 29.63
CA THR A 46 -33.66 -1.24 30.38
C THR A 46 -32.99 -2.09 31.47
N GLY A 47 -33.43 -3.33 31.66
CA GLY A 47 -32.82 -4.30 32.56
C GLY A 47 -32.00 -5.36 31.82
N PRO A 48 -31.11 -6.09 32.51
CA PRO A 48 -30.43 -7.25 31.93
C PRO A 48 -31.46 -8.28 31.46
N MET A 49 -31.34 -8.70 30.21
CA MET A 49 -32.22 -9.65 29.56
C MET A 49 -31.58 -11.04 29.53
N THR A 50 -32.35 -12.07 29.86
CA THR A 50 -32.01 -13.47 29.67
C THR A 50 -32.93 -14.07 28.62
N LEU A 51 -32.36 -14.60 27.55
CA LEU A 51 -33.11 -15.39 26.56
C LEU A 51 -33.34 -16.80 27.11
N THR A 52 -34.51 -17.36 26.84
CA THR A 52 -34.83 -18.76 27.19
C THR A 52 -35.40 -19.49 26.00
N GLY A 53 -35.37 -20.83 26.04
CA GLY A 53 -35.84 -21.69 24.95
C GLY A 53 -34.86 -22.80 24.61
N GLY A 54 -33.58 -22.62 24.98
CA GLY A 54 -32.50 -23.57 24.72
C GLY A 54 -31.75 -23.27 23.43
N THR A 55 -30.66 -23.99 23.25
CA THR A 55 -29.74 -23.83 22.12
C THR A 55 -30.44 -23.96 20.76
N GLY A 56 -30.12 -23.06 19.84
CA GLY A 56 -30.66 -23.03 18.47
C GLY A 56 -32.04 -22.38 18.34
N VAL A 57 -32.66 -21.94 19.44
CA VAL A 57 -33.92 -21.18 19.37
C VAL A 57 -33.64 -19.72 19.05
N THR A 58 -34.29 -19.20 18.01
CA THR A 58 -34.26 -17.77 17.68
C THR A 58 -35.31 -16.99 18.46
N ARG A 59 -34.87 -15.90 19.09
CA ARG A 59 -35.75 -14.86 19.64
C ARG A 59 -35.75 -13.68 18.71
N SER A 60 -36.93 -13.30 18.22
CA SER A 60 -37.08 -12.16 17.34
C SER A 60 -37.80 -11.00 18.04
N LEU A 61 -37.15 -9.84 18.03
CA LEU A 61 -37.72 -8.55 18.39
C LEU A 61 -37.95 -7.77 17.11
N ASN A 62 -39.21 -7.54 16.74
CA ASN A 62 -39.59 -6.80 15.54
C ASN A 62 -40.31 -5.50 15.91
N ALA A 63 -39.67 -4.37 15.65
CA ALA A 63 -40.22 -3.04 15.91
C ALA A 63 -40.73 -2.33 14.64
N GLY A 64 -40.73 -3.01 13.49
CA GLY A 64 -41.01 -2.40 12.19
C GLY A 64 -40.04 -1.24 11.90
N ALA A 65 -40.58 -0.03 11.74
CA ALA A 65 -39.79 1.19 11.56
C ALA A 65 -39.28 1.80 12.90
N GLY A 66 -39.64 1.20 14.03
CA GLY A 66 -39.22 1.64 15.36
C GLY A 66 -37.80 1.24 15.73
N GLN A 67 -37.33 1.80 16.84
CA GLN A 67 -36.04 1.46 17.45
C GLN A 67 -36.21 0.41 18.57
N ILE A 68 -35.28 -0.53 18.65
CA ILE A 68 -35.14 -1.52 19.72
C ILE A 68 -33.98 -1.09 20.61
N THR A 69 -34.24 -0.85 21.89
CA THR A 69 -33.20 -0.49 22.88
C THR A 69 -33.06 -1.61 23.90
N LEU A 70 -31.86 -2.18 24.03
CA LEU A 70 -31.55 -3.26 24.97
C LEU A 70 -30.53 -2.81 26.02
N GLY A 71 -30.64 -3.35 27.23
CA GLY A 71 -29.53 -3.45 28.18
C GLY A 71 -28.59 -4.60 27.79
N SER A 72 -27.96 -5.25 28.75
CA SER A 72 -27.21 -6.48 28.48
C SER A 72 -28.14 -7.64 28.12
N VAL A 73 -27.64 -8.58 27.33
CA VAL A 73 -28.33 -9.83 27.00
C VAL A 73 -27.43 -11.01 27.34
N ASN A 74 -27.99 -11.99 28.02
CA ASN A 74 -27.35 -13.28 28.29
C ASN A 74 -28.20 -14.39 27.66
N ALA A 75 -27.56 -15.24 26.88
CA ALA A 75 -28.14 -16.44 26.29
C ALA A 75 -27.27 -17.67 26.60
N THR A 76 -27.80 -18.85 26.32
CA THR A 76 -27.13 -20.15 26.50
C THR A 76 -27.12 -20.95 25.20
N GLY A 77 -26.97 -20.23 24.08
CA GLY A 77 -26.98 -20.75 22.72
C GLY A 77 -28.24 -20.41 21.93
N GLU A 78 -29.09 -19.51 22.42
CA GLU A 78 -30.17 -18.89 21.63
C GLU A 78 -29.61 -17.90 20.59
N SER A 79 -30.31 -17.75 19.46
CA SER A 79 -30.05 -16.67 18.50
C SER A 79 -30.94 -15.45 18.79
N LEU A 80 -30.47 -14.26 18.46
CA LEU A 80 -31.23 -13.01 18.60
C LEU A 80 -31.32 -12.28 17.25
N THR A 81 -32.55 -12.03 16.80
CA THR A 81 -32.83 -11.22 15.61
C THR A 81 -33.54 -9.93 16.00
N LEU A 82 -32.97 -8.79 15.61
CA LEU A 82 -33.52 -7.46 15.80
C LEU A 82 -33.98 -6.89 14.45
N GLN A 83 -35.29 -6.87 14.22
CA GLN A 83 -35.89 -6.28 13.02
C GLN A 83 -36.29 -4.83 13.31
N GLY A 84 -35.41 -3.90 12.92
CA GLY A 84 -35.50 -2.47 13.20
C GLY A 84 -34.13 -1.88 13.53
N ASN A 85 -34.09 -0.57 13.82
CA ASN A 85 -32.87 0.06 14.32
C ASN A 85 -32.59 -0.39 15.75
N ALA A 86 -31.33 -0.54 16.14
CA ALA A 86 -30.94 -1.03 17.46
C ALA A 86 -30.05 -0.06 18.24
N ILE A 87 -30.26 0.05 19.54
CA ILE A 87 -29.31 0.60 20.51
C ILE A 87 -29.01 -0.48 21.54
N LEU A 88 -27.73 -0.85 21.66
CA LEU A 88 -27.27 -1.87 22.61
C LEU A 88 -26.47 -1.20 23.72
N ASN A 89 -27.04 -1.11 24.93
CA ASN A 89 -26.46 -0.43 26.10
C ASN A 89 -25.75 -1.36 27.07
N GLY A 90 -25.43 -2.58 26.66
CA GLY A 90 -24.72 -3.54 27.50
C GLY A 90 -24.23 -4.73 26.70
N ALA A 91 -23.38 -5.52 27.33
CA ALA A 91 -22.78 -6.68 26.68
C ALA A 91 -23.83 -7.71 26.28
N LEU A 92 -23.65 -8.31 25.10
CA LEU A 92 -24.42 -9.45 24.60
C LEU A 92 -23.50 -10.67 24.64
N THR A 93 -23.89 -11.72 25.37
CA THR A 93 -23.07 -12.94 25.53
C THR A 93 -23.88 -14.22 25.42
N GLY A 94 -23.21 -15.30 25.02
CA GLY A 94 -23.78 -16.65 24.93
C GLY A 94 -24.80 -16.85 23.82
N LEU A 95 -24.88 -15.90 22.88
CA LEU A 95 -25.71 -16.01 21.68
C LEU A 95 -25.09 -16.97 20.67
N SER A 96 -25.91 -17.76 19.99
CA SER A 96 -25.47 -18.54 18.81
C SER A 96 -25.36 -17.68 17.57
N GLU A 97 -26.19 -16.66 17.44
CA GLU A 97 -26.16 -15.71 16.32
C GLU A 97 -26.79 -14.39 16.75
N LEU A 98 -26.30 -13.28 16.18
CA LEU A 98 -26.89 -11.96 16.30
C LEU A 98 -27.14 -11.40 14.90
N ASP A 99 -28.39 -11.10 14.57
CA ASP A 99 -28.77 -10.49 13.30
C ASP A 99 -29.56 -9.20 13.53
N ILE A 100 -29.09 -8.08 12.99
CA ILE A 100 -29.70 -6.77 13.14
C ILE A 100 -29.95 -6.18 11.76
N SER A 101 -31.21 -5.93 11.42
CA SER A 101 -31.60 -5.50 10.07
C SER A 101 -31.40 -4.00 9.83
N GLY A 102 -31.48 -3.17 10.87
CA GLY A 102 -31.40 -1.72 10.79
C GLY A 102 -30.05 -1.15 11.22
N THR A 103 -29.99 0.19 11.36
CA THR A 103 -28.81 0.87 11.90
C THR A 103 -28.59 0.46 13.36
N THR A 104 -27.34 0.27 13.76
CA THR A 104 -26.99 -0.17 15.12
C THR A 104 -26.14 0.89 15.81
N THR A 105 -26.48 1.24 17.05
CA THR A 105 -25.59 1.99 17.95
C THR A 105 -25.10 1.05 19.05
N LEU A 106 -23.78 0.92 19.18
CA LEU A 106 -23.14 0.16 20.25
C LEU A 106 -22.65 1.10 21.35
N ASN A 107 -23.38 1.08 22.46
CA ASN A 107 -23.01 1.66 23.74
C ASN A 107 -22.57 0.52 24.68
N THR A 108 -21.71 -0.36 24.16
CA THR A 108 -21.16 -1.50 24.90
C THR A 108 -19.71 -1.76 24.49
N GLY A 109 -18.89 -2.17 25.46
CA GLY A 109 -17.51 -2.57 25.23
C GLY A 109 -17.35 -3.94 24.56
N SER A 110 -18.36 -4.81 24.58
CA SER A 110 -18.25 -6.12 23.94
C SER A 110 -19.56 -6.77 23.48
N ILE A 111 -19.45 -7.59 22.44
CA ILE A 111 -20.47 -8.56 22.00
C ILE A 111 -19.75 -9.87 21.65
N THR A 112 -20.24 -10.98 22.21
CA THR A 112 -19.70 -12.31 21.98
C THR A 112 -20.78 -13.28 21.54
N THR A 113 -20.54 -13.93 20.39
CA THR A 113 -21.38 -14.97 19.80
C THR A 113 -20.56 -16.22 19.53
N THR A 114 -21.21 -17.39 19.43
CA THR A 114 -20.55 -18.61 18.92
C THR A 114 -20.68 -18.77 17.41
N GLY A 115 -21.65 -18.12 16.79
CA GLY A 115 -21.82 -18.04 15.33
C GLY A 115 -21.91 -16.58 14.90
N ASN A 116 -22.60 -16.32 13.80
CA ASN A 116 -22.49 -15.05 13.08
C ASN A 116 -22.95 -13.82 13.87
N GLN A 117 -22.32 -12.68 13.56
CA GLN A 117 -22.82 -11.34 13.88
C GLN A 117 -23.06 -10.57 12.59
N SER A 118 -24.30 -10.16 12.34
CA SER A 118 -24.71 -9.46 11.13
C SER A 118 -25.25 -8.07 11.46
N TYR A 119 -24.50 -7.03 11.10
CA TYR A 119 -24.90 -5.63 11.21
C TYR A 119 -25.25 -5.11 9.81
N ASN A 120 -26.52 -5.29 9.41
CA ASN A 120 -26.96 -5.04 8.03
C ASN A 120 -27.19 -3.57 7.70
N GLY A 121 -27.39 -2.72 8.72
CA GLY A 121 -27.33 -1.27 8.59
C GLY A 121 -26.02 -0.69 9.11
N THR A 122 -25.82 0.62 8.92
CA THR A 122 -24.62 1.30 9.42
C THR A 122 -24.48 1.13 10.93
N LEU A 123 -23.29 0.70 11.36
CA LEU A 123 -22.92 0.54 12.75
C LEU A 123 -22.27 1.83 13.28
N THR A 124 -22.73 2.34 14.42
CA THR A 124 -22.15 3.48 15.12
C THR A 124 -21.57 3.03 16.46
N LEU A 125 -20.33 3.41 16.76
CA LEU A 125 -19.70 3.15 18.05
C LEU A 125 -19.78 4.40 18.94
N THR A 126 -20.02 4.22 20.25
CA THR A 126 -19.92 5.32 21.22
C THR A 126 -18.83 5.09 22.26
N GLU A 127 -18.27 3.89 22.34
CA GLU A 127 -17.12 3.53 23.15
C GLU A 127 -16.23 2.54 22.38
N ALA A 128 -15.05 2.24 22.89
CA ALA A 128 -14.21 1.21 22.31
C ALA A 128 -14.89 -0.16 22.43
N THR A 129 -14.96 -0.93 21.35
CA THR A 129 -15.75 -2.16 21.29
C THR A 129 -14.92 -3.34 20.78
N SER A 130 -15.10 -4.51 21.40
CA SER A 130 -14.62 -5.80 20.92
C SER A 130 -15.79 -6.66 20.44
N LEU A 131 -15.74 -7.11 19.20
CA LEU A 131 -16.74 -8.02 18.62
C LEU A 131 -16.09 -9.38 18.38
N THR A 132 -16.60 -10.40 19.06
CA THR A 132 -16.02 -11.76 19.01
C THR A 132 -17.06 -12.77 18.53
N SER A 133 -16.73 -13.50 17.48
CA SER A 133 -17.46 -14.68 17.01
C SER A 133 -16.50 -15.87 17.03
N THR A 134 -16.74 -16.84 17.92
CA THR A 134 -15.80 -17.96 18.09
C THR A 134 -15.90 -19.03 17.00
N GLY A 135 -17.02 -19.07 16.27
CA GLY A 135 -17.34 -20.12 15.30
C GLY A 135 -17.89 -19.63 13.96
N GLY A 136 -18.18 -18.33 13.82
CA GLY A 136 -18.80 -17.75 12.62
C GLY A 136 -18.22 -16.40 12.21
N ASP A 137 -18.91 -15.72 11.31
CA ASP A 137 -18.48 -14.47 10.70
C ASP A 137 -18.91 -13.23 11.49
N ILE A 138 -18.26 -12.10 11.22
CA ILE A 138 -18.71 -10.78 11.66
C ILE A 138 -18.86 -9.91 10.41
N SER A 139 -20.05 -9.38 10.15
CA SER A 139 -20.34 -8.66 8.91
C SER A 139 -20.86 -7.24 9.17
N PHE A 140 -20.27 -6.26 8.48
CA PHE A 140 -20.68 -4.86 8.53
C PHE A 140 -21.02 -4.32 7.15
N ASN A 141 -22.17 -3.63 7.05
CA ASN A 141 -22.55 -2.83 5.88
C ASN A 141 -22.03 -1.38 5.97
N GLY A 142 -20.95 -1.17 6.71
CA GLY A 142 -20.34 0.14 6.95
C GLY A 142 -20.40 0.57 8.42
N ILE A 143 -19.43 1.41 8.81
CA ILE A 143 -19.20 1.82 10.20
C ILE A 143 -18.96 3.33 10.28
N ALA A 144 -19.70 3.99 11.18
CA ALA A 144 -19.42 5.33 11.66
C ALA A 144 -18.72 5.23 13.03
N GLY A 145 -17.39 5.25 13.00
CA GLY A 145 -16.55 4.89 14.15
C GLY A 145 -16.50 5.91 15.29
N ALA A 146 -16.83 7.19 15.02
CA ALA A 146 -16.79 8.28 15.99
C ALA A 146 -15.48 8.35 16.82
N THR A 147 -14.34 8.07 16.17
CA THR A 147 -12.97 7.94 16.71
C THR A 147 -12.75 6.82 17.72
N GLN A 148 -13.70 5.90 17.86
CA GLN A 148 -13.59 4.78 18.78
C GLN A 148 -12.80 3.62 18.19
N ASN A 149 -12.17 2.84 19.06
CA ASN A 149 -11.42 1.66 18.66
C ASN A 149 -12.37 0.49 18.43
N LEU A 150 -12.07 -0.32 17.41
CA LEU A 150 -12.77 -1.55 17.12
C LEU A 150 -11.78 -2.70 17.02
N THR A 151 -12.01 -3.74 17.82
CA THR A 151 -11.37 -5.04 17.65
C THR A 151 -12.39 -6.05 17.16
N THR A 152 -12.04 -6.80 16.12
CA THR A 152 -12.88 -7.89 15.60
C THR A 152 -12.14 -9.21 15.62
N GLU A 153 -12.76 -10.23 16.19
CA GLU A 153 -12.23 -11.59 16.29
C GLU A 153 -13.28 -12.58 15.77
N ALA A 154 -13.17 -12.94 14.49
CA ALA A 154 -13.90 -14.06 13.90
C ALA A 154 -12.98 -15.30 13.89
N SER A 155 -12.87 -16.00 15.02
CA SER A 155 -11.77 -16.96 15.28
C SER A 155 -11.68 -18.11 14.26
N SER A 156 -12.81 -18.55 13.70
CA SER A 156 -12.87 -19.55 12.62
C SER A 156 -13.61 -19.07 11.37
N GLY A 157 -14.01 -17.79 11.37
CA GLY A 157 -14.76 -17.16 10.31
C GLY A 157 -13.96 -16.05 9.65
N THR A 158 -14.68 -15.13 9.02
CA THR A 158 -14.13 -13.93 8.39
C THR A 158 -14.85 -12.69 8.91
N THR A 159 -14.10 -11.60 9.06
CA THR A 159 -14.70 -10.28 9.26
C THR A 159 -14.93 -9.61 7.91
N PHE A 160 -16.19 -9.35 7.55
CA PHE A 160 -16.59 -8.75 6.28
C PHE A 160 -16.86 -7.25 6.45
N PHE A 161 -16.14 -6.44 5.67
CA PHE A 161 -16.34 -5.00 5.56
C PHE A 161 -16.86 -4.68 4.17
N THR A 162 -18.18 -4.80 3.98
CA THR A 162 -18.82 -4.65 2.66
C THR A 162 -19.18 -3.19 2.33
N GLY A 163 -19.30 -2.34 3.35
CA GLY A 163 -19.48 -0.90 3.21
C GLY A 163 -18.32 -0.12 3.81
N ASP A 164 -18.26 1.18 3.51
CA ASP A 164 -17.19 2.06 3.98
C ASP A 164 -17.12 2.15 5.51
N ILE A 165 -15.90 2.22 6.02
CA ILE A 165 -15.59 2.48 7.43
C ILE A 165 -15.01 3.88 7.55
N LEU A 166 -15.69 4.73 8.30
CA LEU A 166 -15.31 6.13 8.48
C LEU A 166 -15.02 6.43 9.94
N ALA A 167 -13.95 7.18 10.16
CA ALA A 167 -13.62 7.79 11.45
C ALA A 167 -13.53 6.78 12.61
N LEU A 168 -12.90 5.61 12.42
CA LEU A 168 -12.47 4.82 13.58
C LEU A 168 -11.22 5.43 14.24
N GLY A 169 -11.02 5.12 15.51
CA GLY A 169 -9.74 5.27 16.21
C GLY A 169 -8.76 4.26 15.64
N VAL A 170 -8.54 3.16 16.35
CA VAL A 170 -7.79 2.00 15.89
C VAL A 170 -8.74 0.94 15.33
N LEU A 171 -8.31 0.24 14.27
CA LEU A 171 -8.93 -1.00 13.80
C LEU A 171 -7.95 -2.16 13.98
N ASP A 172 -8.34 -3.18 14.73
CA ASP A 172 -7.57 -4.42 14.91
C ASP A 172 -8.43 -5.63 14.52
N VAL A 173 -8.01 -6.34 13.47
CA VAL A 173 -8.69 -7.53 12.95
C VAL A 173 -7.79 -8.74 13.20
N THR A 174 -8.14 -9.56 14.20
CA THR A 174 -7.28 -10.66 14.67
C THR A 174 -7.38 -11.91 13.79
N GLY A 175 -8.45 -12.05 13.00
CA GLY A 175 -8.72 -13.16 12.08
C GLY A 175 -8.61 -12.77 10.60
N ALA A 176 -9.18 -13.61 9.73
CA ALA A 176 -9.30 -13.29 8.30
C ALA A 176 -10.23 -12.09 8.07
N ALA A 177 -9.92 -11.29 7.05
CA ALA A 177 -10.73 -10.14 6.67
C ALA A 177 -11.13 -10.21 5.19
N SER A 178 -12.33 -9.72 4.88
CA SER A 178 -12.83 -9.49 3.53
C SER A 178 -13.18 -8.03 3.36
N LEU A 179 -12.51 -7.34 2.43
CA LEU A 179 -12.63 -5.89 2.25
C LEU A 179 -13.28 -5.58 0.89
N GLY A 180 -14.46 -4.97 0.93
CA GLY A 180 -15.12 -4.38 -0.24
C GLY A 180 -15.36 -2.87 -0.12
N GLY A 181 -15.39 -2.33 1.10
CA GLY A 181 -15.46 -0.89 1.36
C GLY A 181 -14.10 -0.26 1.67
N SER A 182 -14.00 1.07 1.48
CA SER A 182 -12.81 1.82 1.89
C SER A 182 -12.80 2.08 3.39
N ILE A 183 -11.61 2.12 4.01
CA ILE A 183 -11.44 2.23 5.45
C ILE A 183 -10.58 3.44 5.78
N THR A 184 -11.15 4.37 6.54
CA THR A 184 -10.44 5.55 7.08
C THR A 184 -10.41 5.52 8.60
N THR A 185 -9.21 5.54 9.16
CA THR A 185 -8.96 5.56 10.60
C THR A 185 -8.10 6.77 11.01
N SER A 186 -8.23 7.20 12.25
CA SER A 186 -7.32 8.19 12.86
C SER A 186 -6.13 7.51 13.55
N GLY A 187 -6.34 6.28 14.04
CA GLY A 187 -5.36 5.35 14.58
C GLY A 187 -4.83 4.36 13.53
N SER A 188 -4.08 3.37 14.01
CA SER A 188 -3.53 2.30 13.16
C SER A 188 -4.60 1.33 12.66
N GLN A 189 -4.28 0.64 11.57
CA GLN A 189 -5.02 -0.51 11.07
C GLN A 189 -4.11 -1.74 11.13
N THR A 190 -4.56 -2.79 11.80
CA THR A 190 -3.84 -4.06 11.92
C THR A 190 -4.72 -5.19 11.42
N TYR A 191 -4.19 -5.97 10.47
CA TYR A 191 -4.82 -7.15 9.90
C TYR A 191 -3.92 -8.36 10.16
N GLN A 192 -4.30 -9.19 11.12
CA GLN A 192 -3.45 -10.29 11.58
C GLN A 192 -3.61 -11.56 10.72
N GLY A 193 -4.81 -11.78 10.19
CA GLY A 193 -5.09 -12.87 9.24
C GLY A 193 -4.96 -12.46 7.77
N VAL A 194 -5.23 -13.42 6.88
CA VAL A 194 -5.25 -13.16 5.43
C VAL A 194 -6.36 -12.16 5.10
N VAL A 195 -6.02 -11.19 4.25
CA VAL A 195 -6.97 -10.20 3.73
C VAL A 195 -7.38 -10.58 2.32
N THR A 196 -8.68 -10.72 2.08
CA THR A 196 -9.25 -10.91 0.74
C THR A 196 -9.93 -9.62 0.29
N LEU A 197 -9.53 -9.05 -0.84
CA LEU A 197 -10.25 -7.96 -1.48
C LEU A 197 -11.41 -8.51 -2.32
N THR A 198 -12.57 -7.88 -2.20
CA THR A 198 -13.77 -8.19 -3.00
C THR A 198 -14.21 -7.04 -3.89
N ASP A 199 -13.60 -5.86 -3.72
CA ASP A 199 -13.70 -4.70 -4.60
C ASP A 199 -12.42 -3.85 -4.49
N ALA A 200 -12.27 -2.84 -5.36
CA ALA A 200 -11.22 -1.84 -5.24
C ALA A 200 -11.31 -1.13 -3.88
N THR A 201 -10.24 -1.21 -3.10
CA THR A 201 -10.24 -0.79 -1.69
C THR A 201 -9.17 0.26 -1.43
N SER A 202 -9.53 1.30 -0.67
CA SER A 202 -8.57 2.25 -0.12
C SER A 202 -8.51 2.16 1.40
N LEU A 203 -7.29 2.07 1.95
CA LEU A 203 -7.02 2.11 3.39
C LEU A 203 -6.22 3.38 3.71
N THR A 204 -6.80 4.23 4.55
CA THR A 204 -6.21 5.52 4.93
C THR A 204 -6.13 5.65 6.45
N THR A 205 -4.99 6.12 6.96
CA THR A 205 -4.84 6.53 8.36
C THR A 205 -4.48 8.00 8.47
N THR A 206 -4.53 8.55 9.69
CA THR A 206 -4.00 9.90 9.98
C THR A 206 -2.64 9.81 10.65
N ASN A 207 -1.58 9.58 9.85
CA ASN A 207 -0.20 9.45 10.35
C ASN A 207 0.01 8.23 11.27
N GLN A 208 -0.66 7.11 10.99
CA GLN A 208 -0.54 5.87 11.76
C GLN A 208 -0.32 4.66 10.86
N ASN A 209 0.18 3.56 11.41
CA ASN A 209 0.58 2.42 10.58
C ASN A 209 -0.61 1.67 9.96
N ILE A 210 -0.37 1.08 8.79
CA ILE A 210 -1.16 -0.03 8.24
C ILE A 210 -0.26 -1.26 8.24
N ASP A 211 -0.69 -2.30 8.97
CA ASP A 211 0.07 -3.53 9.17
C ASP A 211 -0.74 -4.74 8.72
N PHE A 212 -0.28 -5.38 7.65
CA PHE A 212 -0.75 -6.69 7.21
C PHE A 212 0.26 -7.74 7.67
N GLN A 213 -0.11 -8.52 8.69
CA GLN A 213 0.76 -9.54 9.29
C GLN A 213 0.67 -10.90 8.56
N SER A 214 -0.18 -10.99 7.54
CA SER A 214 -0.32 -12.13 6.64
C SER A 214 -0.38 -11.67 5.17
N GLY A 215 -0.81 -12.55 4.27
CA GLY A 215 -0.95 -12.27 2.84
C GLY A 215 -2.21 -11.48 2.49
N ILE A 216 -2.16 -10.81 1.34
CA ILE A 216 -3.32 -10.13 0.74
C ILE A 216 -3.65 -10.82 -0.59
N GLN A 217 -4.91 -11.11 -0.84
CA GLN A 217 -5.37 -11.76 -2.06
C GLN A 217 -6.58 -11.07 -2.66
N GLY A 218 -6.79 -11.25 -3.96
CA GLY A 218 -7.97 -10.78 -4.68
C GLY A 218 -7.56 -9.94 -5.89
N ASP A 219 -8.22 -10.17 -7.03
CA ASP A 219 -7.91 -9.49 -8.30
C ASP A 219 -8.51 -8.08 -8.34
N TYR A 220 -8.18 -7.26 -7.33
CA TYR A 220 -8.66 -5.89 -7.17
C TYR A 220 -7.52 -4.93 -6.83
N ALA A 221 -7.76 -3.65 -7.09
CA ALA A 221 -6.82 -2.58 -6.78
C ALA A 221 -6.81 -2.28 -5.27
N LEU A 222 -5.61 -2.12 -4.71
CA LEU A 222 -5.42 -1.67 -3.33
C LEU A 222 -4.70 -0.32 -3.30
N THR A 223 -5.27 0.65 -2.62
CA THR A 223 -4.64 1.96 -2.38
C THR A 223 -4.38 2.17 -0.89
N LEU A 224 -3.13 2.43 -0.53
CA LEU A 224 -2.71 2.67 0.86
C LEU A 224 -2.23 4.11 1.06
N ASN A 225 -2.62 4.71 2.19
CA ASN A 225 -2.15 6.02 2.62
C ASN A 225 -1.98 6.04 4.15
N THR A 226 -0.75 6.20 4.62
CA THR A 226 -0.45 6.29 6.07
C THR A 226 -0.02 7.68 6.50
N GLY A 227 -0.04 8.68 5.60
CA GLY A 227 0.59 9.96 5.86
C GLY A 227 2.07 9.80 6.19
N SER A 228 2.50 10.29 7.35
CA SER A 228 3.88 10.20 7.81
C SER A 228 4.25 8.89 8.52
N ALA A 229 3.40 7.87 8.48
CA ALA A 229 3.63 6.59 9.16
C ALA A 229 3.94 5.45 8.19
N ASP A 230 4.07 4.24 8.71
CA ASP A 230 4.67 3.13 7.97
C ASP A 230 3.65 2.12 7.45
N ILE A 231 4.01 1.42 6.38
CA ILE A 231 3.27 0.29 5.80
C ILE A 231 4.12 -0.98 5.96
N LEU A 232 3.50 -2.04 6.48
CA LEU A 232 4.08 -3.39 6.54
C LEU A 232 3.16 -4.38 5.80
N ILE A 233 3.70 -5.11 4.83
CA ILE A 233 3.08 -6.27 4.20
C ILE A 233 4.01 -7.47 4.37
N SER A 234 3.73 -8.31 5.38
CA SER A 234 4.63 -9.39 5.79
C SER A 234 4.35 -10.74 5.11
N GLY A 235 3.21 -10.91 4.43
CA GLY A 235 2.87 -12.12 3.70
C GLY A 235 2.97 -11.96 2.19
N THR A 236 2.96 -13.11 1.49
CA THR A 236 2.85 -13.13 0.03
C THR A 236 1.52 -12.52 -0.39
N SER A 237 1.55 -11.62 -1.37
CA SER A 237 0.33 -10.97 -1.87
C SER A 237 0.11 -11.18 -3.37
N ASN A 238 -1.15 -11.37 -3.77
CA ASN A 238 -1.57 -11.45 -5.16
C ASN A 238 -2.76 -10.48 -5.38
N LEU A 239 -2.51 -9.42 -6.14
CA LEU A 239 -3.45 -8.33 -6.35
C LEU A 239 -3.56 -7.95 -7.83
N TYR A 240 -4.59 -7.17 -8.19
CA TYR A 240 -4.62 -6.53 -9.50
C TYR A 240 -3.56 -5.43 -9.58
N SER A 241 -3.61 -4.44 -8.67
CA SER A 241 -2.61 -3.38 -8.57
C SER A 241 -2.43 -2.91 -7.13
N LEU A 242 -1.28 -2.30 -6.84
CA LEU A 242 -0.96 -1.73 -5.53
C LEU A 242 -0.47 -0.29 -5.70
N THR A 243 -1.19 0.66 -5.11
CA THR A 243 -0.81 2.07 -5.07
C THR A 243 -0.52 2.53 -3.64
N LEU A 244 0.69 3.01 -3.40
CA LEU A 244 1.10 3.63 -2.14
C LEU A 244 1.17 5.14 -2.36
N THR A 245 0.14 5.85 -1.91
CA THR A 245 0.02 7.30 -2.19
C THR A 245 0.94 8.12 -1.29
N GLN A 246 1.05 7.75 -0.02
CA GLN A 246 1.97 8.35 0.92
C GLN A 246 2.30 7.37 2.06
N ALA A 247 3.59 7.23 2.35
CA ALA A 247 4.10 6.54 3.52
C ALA A 247 5.50 7.04 3.89
N ARG A 248 5.92 6.81 5.14
CA ARG A 248 7.30 7.03 5.56
C ARG A 248 8.17 5.82 5.23
N HIS A 249 8.02 4.72 5.96
CA HIS A 249 8.65 3.45 5.59
C HIS A 249 7.64 2.50 4.97
N VAL A 250 8.12 1.69 4.03
CA VAL A 250 7.34 0.63 3.40
C VAL A 250 8.19 -0.64 3.47
N THR A 251 7.65 -1.72 4.03
CA THR A 251 8.30 -3.04 4.03
C THR A 251 7.42 -4.04 3.30
N LEU A 252 7.96 -4.65 2.26
CA LEU A 252 7.26 -5.59 1.38
C LEU A 252 7.98 -6.93 1.35
N GLN A 253 7.22 -8.00 1.56
CA GLN A 253 7.65 -9.36 1.24
C GLN A 253 7.32 -9.68 -0.23
N ASP A 254 6.97 -10.92 -0.56
CA ASP A 254 6.71 -11.30 -1.95
C ASP A 254 5.38 -10.70 -2.44
N ILE A 255 5.42 -9.95 -3.54
CA ILE A 255 4.26 -9.29 -4.12
C ILE A 255 4.15 -9.67 -5.60
N ALA A 256 2.99 -10.20 -6.00
CA ALA A 256 2.65 -10.45 -7.39
C ALA A 256 1.43 -9.60 -7.78
N LEU A 257 1.57 -8.84 -8.85
CA LEU A 257 0.53 -7.95 -9.38
C LEU A 257 0.26 -8.28 -10.84
N ASN A 258 -1.01 -8.26 -11.23
CA ASN A 258 -1.41 -8.37 -12.64
C ASN A 258 -1.12 -7.06 -13.42
N GLU A 259 -1.21 -5.92 -12.73
CA GLU A 259 -0.96 -4.58 -13.25
C GLU A 259 0.17 -3.89 -12.50
N ALA A 260 0.02 -2.63 -12.12
CA ALA A 260 1.10 -1.77 -11.66
C ALA A 260 1.34 -1.84 -10.16
N PHE A 261 2.61 -1.69 -9.79
CA PHE A 261 3.02 -1.16 -8.49
C PHE A 261 3.36 0.32 -8.66
N LEU A 262 2.68 1.19 -7.92
CA LEU A 262 2.95 2.63 -7.92
C LEU A 262 3.16 3.11 -6.48
N GLN A 263 4.34 3.63 -6.17
CA GLN A 263 4.57 4.39 -4.95
C GLN A 263 4.84 5.85 -5.30
N VAL A 264 3.89 6.72 -4.98
CA VAL A 264 3.87 8.13 -5.39
C VAL A 264 4.75 9.00 -4.49
N ALA A 265 4.74 8.75 -3.18
CA ALA A 265 5.54 9.51 -2.22
C ALA A 265 5.99 8.65 -1.03
N GLY A 266 7.28 8.35 -0.96
CA GLY A 266 7.96 7.82 0.22
C GLY A 266 8.89 8.88 0.84
N THR A 267 8.78 9.11 2.16
CA THR A 267 9.70 10.01 2.89
C THR A 267 10.79 9.28 3.67
N GLY A 268 10.77 7.95 3.66
CA GLY A 268 11.75 7.08 4.32
C GLY A 268 12.18 5.94 3.40
N THR A 269 12.47 4.77 3.97
CA THR A 269 12.93 3.61 3.21
C THR A 269 11.78 2.75 2.70
N THR A 270 11.78 2.44 1.40
CA THR A 270 11.02 1.32 0.83
C THR A 270 11.93 0.11 0.74
N ALA A 271 11.67 -0.90 1.57
CA ALA A 271 12.42 -2.15 1.64
C ALA A 271 11.66 -3.30 0.96
N PHE A 272 12.29 -3.87 -0.06
CA PHE A 272 11.84 -5.08 -0.75
C PHE A 272 12.62 -6.28 -0.19
N ASN A 273 11.99 -6.99 0.74
CA ASN A 273 12.51 -8.19 1.38
C ASN A 273 12.02 -9.47 0.68
N GLY A 274 11.08 -9.37 -0.25
CA GLY A 274 10.66 -10.41 -1.18
C GLY A 274 10.79 -9.98 -2.64
N ASP A 275 10.41 -10.87 -3.55
CA ASP A 275 10.35 -10.55 -4.97
C ASP A 275 9.09 -9.74 -5.29
N LEU A 276 9.18 -8.81 -6.24
CA LEU A 276 8.03 -8.06 -6.75
C LEU A 276 7.89 -8.30 -8.25
N SER A 277 6.72 -8.75 -8.69
CA SER A 277 6.37 -8.84 -10.11
C SER A 277 5.12 -8.02 -10.42
N ALA A 278 5.18 -7.20 -11.46
CA ALA A 278 4.08 -6.32 -11.89
C ALA A 278 4.16 -6.05 -13.40
N SER A 279 3.10 -5.52 -14.02
CA SER A 279 3.17 -5.01 -15.40
C SER A 279 4.14 -3.83 -15.49
N THR A 280 3.94 -2.82 -14.64
CA THR A 280 4.80 -1.63 -14.53
C THR A 280 5.20 -1.40 -13.08
N LEU A 281 6.44 -0.95 -12.87
CA LEU A 281 6.97 -0.61 -11.55
C LEU A 281 7.38 0.86 -11.52
N GLU A 282 6.74 1.66 -10.68
CA GLU A 282 7.13 3.05 -10.44
C GLU A 282 7.22 3.33 -8.95
N LEU A 283 8.39 3.78 -8.50
CA LEU A 283 8.69 4.05 -7.11
C LEU A 283 9.28 5.45 -6.95
N THR A 284 8.71 6.25 -6.07
CA THR A 284 9.29 7.49 -5.57
C THR A 284 9.46 7.41 -4.06
N THR A 285 10.70 7.41 -3.56
CA THR A 285 11.00 7.22 -2.13
C THR A 285 12.34 7.82 -1.71
N GLN A 286 12.49 8.23 -0.44
CA GLN A 286 13.75 8.80 0.05
C GLN A 286 14.90 7.80 -0.10
N SER A 287 14.66 6.53 0.24
CA SER A 287 15.63 5.45 0.06
C SER A 287 14.95 4.18 -0.42
N MET A 288 15.54 3.51 -1.39
CA MET A 288 15.15 2.16 -1.80
C MET A 288 16.16 1.16 -1.22
N GLN A 289 15.66 0.08 -0.63
CA GLN A 289 16.47 -1.09 -0.27
C GLN A 289 15.92 -2.31 -0.99
N LEU A 290 16.74 -2.93 -1.83
CA LEU A 290 16.44 -4.23 -2.44
C LEU A 290 17.31 -5.29 -1.77
N ALA A 291 16.70 -6.24 -1.06
CA ALA A 291 17.43 -7.26 -0.33
C ALA A 291 18.22 -8.21 -1.25
N ALA A 292 19.18 -8.93 -0.68
CA ALA A 292 20.02 -9.86 -1.44
C ALA A 292 19.18 -10.97 -2.11
N ASN A 293 19.54 -11.32 -3.34
CA ASN A 293 18.85 -12.30 -4.19
C ASN A 293 17.38 -11.96 -4.51
N LYS A 294 16.96 -10.70 -4.32
CA LYS A 294 15.59 -10.27 -4.64
C LYS A 294 15.51 -9.55 -5.97
N THR A 295 14.37 -9.73 -6.61
CA THR A 295 14.12 -9.26 -7.97
C THR A 295 12.92 -8.34 -8.02
N LEU A 296 13.10 -7.20 -8.69
CA LEU A 296 11.99 -6.38 -9.19
C LEU A 296 11.79 -6.70 -10.67
N ASN A 297 10.64 -7.31 -10.99
CA ASN A 297 10.31 -7.80 -12.32
C ASN A 297 9.14 -7.02 -12.92
N SER A 298 9.35 -6.42 -14.09
CA SER A 298 8.30 -5.79 -14.89
C SER A 298 7.98 -6.66 -16.11
N THR A 299 6.73 -7.09 -16.24
CA THR A 299 6.27 -7.93 -17.36
C THR A 299 5.95 -7.11 -18.62
N ALA A 300 5.63 -5.82 -18.48
CA ALA A 300 5.46 -4.88 -19.60
C ALA A 300 6.76 -4.11 -19.94
N GLY A 301 7.80 -4.28 -19.13
CA GLY A 301 9.18 -3.88 -19.42
C GLY A 301 9.60 -2.51 -18.92
N ASN A 302 8.89 -1.86 -17.99
CA ASN A 302 9.33 -0.57 -17.44
C ASN A 302 9.46 -0.63 -15.91
N ILE A 303 10.65 -0.25 -15.44
CA ILE A 303 10.97 -0.05 -14.02
C ILE A 303 11.49 1.37 -13.84
N THR A 304 10.82 2.16 -13.02
CA THR A 304 11.22 3.53 -12.69
C THR A 304 11.44 3.63 -11.19
N VAL A 305 12.65 4.05 -10.80
CA VAL A 305 13.07 4.25 -9.42
C VAL A 305 13.56 5.67 -9.25
N TYR A 306 12.77 6.46 -8.52
CA TYR A 306 13.16 7.75 -8.03
C TYR A 306 13.54 7.66 -6.56
N SER A 307 14.84 7.64 -6.27
CA SER A 307 15.31 7.51 -4.89
C SER A 307 16.61 8.23 -4.58
N ASP A 308 16.68 8.95 -3.46
CA ASP A 308 17.90 9.65 -3.07
C ASP A 308 18.98 8.67 -2.57
N GLY A 309 18.58 7.55 -1.98
CA GLY A 309 19.45 6.45 -1.59
C GLY A 309 19.08 5.13 -2.28
N LEU A 310 20.06 4.43 -2.84
CA LEU A 310 19.87 3.13 -3.47
C LEU A 310 20.76 2.08 -2.77
N LEU A 311 20.16 1.26 -1.91
CA LEU A 311 20.85 0.18 -1.21
C LEU A 311 20.52 -1.16 -1.87
N ILE A 312 21.53 -1.77 -2.46
CA ILE A 312 21.39 -3.02 -3.21
C ILE A 312 22.09 -4.16 -2.47
N GLY A 313 21.35 -5.21 -2.15
CA GLY A 313 21.90 -6.45 -1.62
C GLY A 313 22.67 -7.24 -2.70
N ALA A 314 23.51 -8.18 -2.26
CA ALA A 314 24.22 -9.07 -3.17
C ALA A 314 23.25 -9.83 -4.09
N ASP A 315 23.61 -9.94 -5.38
CA ASP A 315 22.85 -10.70 -6.39
C ASP A 315 21.37 -10.25 -6.56
N ALA A 316 21.04 -9.04 -6.12
CA ALA A 316 19.73 -8.44 -6.40
C ALA A 316 19.60 -8.12 -7.90
N SER A 317 18.36 -8.07 -8.40
CA SER A 317 18.15 -7.82 -9.82
C SER A 317 16.97 -6.91 -10.16
N LEU A 318 17.11 -6.15 -11.25
CA LEU A 318 16.04 -5.42 -11.92
C LEU A 318 15.81 -6.06 -13.29
N ASN A 319 14.61 -6.55 -13.54
CA ASN A 319 14.25 -7.20 -14.79
C ASN A 319 13.12 -6.44 -15.50
N ALA A 320 13.49 -5.66 -16.51
CA ALA A 320 12.60 -4.96 -17.41
C ALA A 320 12.54 -5.63 -18.80
N GLY A 321 13.10 -6.84 -18.96
CA GLY A 321 13.16 -7.53 -20.24
C GLY A 321 13.84 -6.68 -21.33
N SER A 322 13.11 -6.36 -22.40
CA SER A 322 13.58 -5.51 -23.49
C SER A 322 13.27 -4.02 -23.31
N GLY A 323 12.58 -3.63 -22.24
CA GLY A 323 12.19 -2.24 -22.00
C GLY A 323 13.24 -1.47 -21.20
N THR A 324 12.80 -0.57 -20.32
CA THR A 324 13.65 0.45 -19.70
C THR A 324 13.71 0.34 -18.18
N VAL A 325 14.92 0.50 -17.62
CA VAL A 325 15.13 0.78 -16.20
C VAL A 325 15.54 2.25 -16.07
N THR A 326 14.76 3.05 -15.35
CA THR A 326 15.08 4.46 -15.06
C THR A 326 15.47 4.61 -13.61
N LEU A 327 16.65 5.17 -13.34
CA LEU A 327 17.17 5.46 -12.00
C LEU A 327 17.48 6.95 -11.87
N ALA A 328 16.85 7.66 -10.94
CA ALA A 328 17.17 9.07 -10.69
C ALA A 328 16.91 9.45 -9.23
N PRO A 329 17.56 10.49 -8.68
CA PRO A 329 17.19 10.98 -7.35
C PRO A 329 15.72 11.43 -7.29
N GLN A 330 15.09 11.19 -6.14
CA GLN A 330 13.76 11.73 -5.84
C GLN A 330 13.84 13.26 -5.76
N THR A 331 14.82 13.75 -5.01
CA THR A 331 15.15 15.15 -4.88
C THR A 331 15.90 15.61 -6.13
N GLN A 332 15.23 16.41 -6.95
CA GLN A 332 15.72 16.81 -8.29
C GLN A 332 17.03 17.60 -8.26
N THR A 333 17.39 18.21 -7.14
CA THR A 333 18.60 19.02 -6.97
C THR A 333 19.81 18.22 -6.51
N ASN A 334 19.62 16.96 -6.09
CA ASN A 334 20.70 16.15 -5.56
C ASN A 334 21.77 15.90 -6.61
N THR A 335 23.03 16.12 -6.24
CA THR A 335 24.15 15.66 -7.05
C THR A 335 24.24 14.14 -7.01
N LEU A 336 24.34 13.51 -8.18
CA LEU A 336 24.36 12.05 -8.33
C LEU A 336 25.73 11.55 -8.76
N GLN A 337 26.26 10.56 -8.06
CA GLN A 337 27.37 9.72 -8.53
C GLN A 337 26.87 8.33 -8.93
N VAL A 338 27.33 7.81 -10.06
CA VAL A 338 27.06 6.43 -10.51
C VAL A 338 28.35 5.69 -10.80
N CYS A 339 28.43 4.43 -10.38
CA CYS A 339 29.55 3.52 -10.64
C CYS A 339 29.08 2.07 -10.77
N SER A 340 29.87 1.19 -11.40
CA SER A 340 29.63 -0.26 -11.40
C SER A 340 30.89 -1.14 -11.36
N THR A 341 32.03 -0.66 -11.86
CA THR A 341 33.28 -1.47 -11.91
C THR A 341 34.17 -1.28 -10.68
N THR A 342 33.95 -0.20 -9.94
CA THR A 342 34.59 0.10 -8.66
C THR A 342 33.53 0.69 -7.75
N SER A 343 33.58 0.39 -6.45
CA SER A 343 32.70 1.06 -5.51
C SER A 343 32.86 2.57 -5.57
N CYS A 344 31.75 3.28 -5.43
CA CYS A 344 31.72 4.74 -5.51
C CYS A 344 32.50 5.30 -4.31
N SER A 345 33.73 5.74 -4.55
CA SER A 345 34.65 6.24 -3.52
C SER A 345 34.67 7.77 -3.39
N GLY A 346 33.80 8.47 -4.14
CA GLY A 346 33.68 9.92 -4.11
C GLY A 346 32.92 10.40 -2.89
N SER A 347 33.43 11.44 -2.22
CA SER A 347 32.66 12.20 -1.22
C SER A 347 32.07 13.46 -1.86
N GLY A 348 31.02 14.02 -1.25
CA GLY A 348 30.41 15.28 -1.70
C GLY A 348 29.31 15.14 -2.76
N PHE A 349 28.72 13.95 -2.88
CA PHE A 349 27.47 13.73 -3.63
C PHE A 349 26.31 13.53 -2.66
N ASP A 350 25.15 14.06 -3.01
CA ASP A 350 23.93 13.89 -2.22
C ASP A 350 23.33 12.48 -2.41
N SER A 351 23.49 11.92 -3.61
CA SER A 351 23.03 10.59 -3.99
C SER A 351 24.15 9.79 -4.66
N THR A 352 24.25 8.51 -4.30
CA THR A 352 25.25 7.58 -4.85
C THR A 352 24.58 6.27 -5.25
N TYR A 353 24.71 5.90 -6.51
CA TYR A 353 24.25 4.62 -7.06
C TYR A 353 25.44 3.74 -7.41
N ASP A 354 25.76 2.81 -6.50
CA ASP A 354 26.72 1.74 -6.75
C ASP A 354 25.98 0.53 -7.33
N LEU A 355 26.13 0.32 -8.63
CA LEU A 355 25.45 -0.72 -9.39
C LEU A 355 26.26 -2.03 -9.43
N GLY A 356 27.42 -2.12 -8.76
CA GLY A 356 28.40 -3.18 -9.02
C GLY A 356 27.92 -4.62 -8.78
N THR A 357 27.02 -4.83 -7.82
CA THR A 357 26.41 -6.15 -7.56
C THR A 357 25.02 -6.30 -8.18
N LEU A 358 24.49 -5.26 -8.82
CA LEU A 358 23.14 -5.24 -9.34
C LEU A 358 23.09 -5.88 -10.73
N SER A 359 22.36 -6.99 -10.85
CA SER A 359 22.05 -7.57 -12.16
C SER A 359 20.90 -6.80 -12.81
N ILE A 360 21.08 -6.34 -14.05
CA ILE A 360 20.04 -5.60 -14.76
C ILE A 360 19.78 -6.26 -16.12
N THR A 361 18.53 -6.68 -16.32
CA THR A 361 18.02 -7.11 -17.63
C THR A 361 17.12 -6.02 -18.19
N ALA A 362 17.63 -5.26 -19.16
CA ALA A 362 16.90 -4.18 -19.81
C ALA A 362 17.42 -3.95 -21.23
N GLY A 363 16.58 -3.41 -22.12
CA GLY A 363 17.04 -2.89 -23.40
C GLY A 363 17.78 -1.56 -23.23
N THR A 364 17.30 -0.71 -22.33
CA THR A 364 17.91 0.59 -22.00
C THR A 364 17.92 0.83 -20.49
N ILE A 365 18.99 1.44 -20.00
CA ILE A 365 19.04 2.08 -18.69
C ILE A 365 19.11 3.59 -18.89
N THR A 366 18.22 4.29 -18.21
CA THR A 366 18.22 5.75 -18.12
C THR A 366 18.66 6.14 -16.72
N VAL A 367 19.70 6.96 -16.62
CA VAL A 367 20.15 7.59 -15.37
C VAL A 367 19.78 9.06 -15.40
N GLY A 368 19.08 9.54 -14.37
CA GLY A 368 18.54 10.89 -14.32
C GLY A 368 17.19 11.00 -15.03
N ARG A 369 16.77 12.25 -15.27
CA ARG A 369 15.51 12.62 -15.91
C ARG A 369 15.55 14.07 -16.35
N THR A 370 14.69 14.44 -17.29
CA THR A 370 14.58 15.82 -17.84
C THR A 370 14.29 16.90 -16.79
N SER A 371 13.75 16.54 -15.63
CA SER A 371 13.49 17.45 -14.49
C SER A 371 14.62 17.48 -13.45
N HIS A 372 15.62 16.61 -13.56
CA HIS A 372 16.77 16.62 -12.65
C HIS A 372 17.61 17.88 -12.91
N THR A 373 18.04 18.56 -11.86
CA THR A 373 18.83 19.81 -11.94
C THR A 373 20.17 19.71 -11.22
N GLY A 374 20.34 18.70 -10.37
CA GLY A 374 21.64 18.34 -9.80
C GLY A 374 22.60 17.82 -10.87
N ASN A 375 23.88 17.78 -10.53
CA ASN A 375 24.90 17.28 -11.46
C ASN A 375 24.94 15.75 -11.44
N ILE A 376 25.02 15.13 -12.62
CA ILE A 376 25.19 13.67 -12.74
C ILE A 376 26.64 13.38 -13.09
N THR A 377 27.34 12.58 -12.28
CA THR A 377 28.72 12.14 -12.53
C THR A 377 28.78 10.62 -12.68
N LEU A 378 29.25 10.14 -13.84
CA LEU A 378 29.70 8.76 -14.01
C LEU A 378 31.15 8.67 -13.55
N GLN A 379 31.43 7.86 -12.52
CA GLN A 379 32.79 7.63 -12.06
C GLN A 379 33.47 6.57 -12.93
N SER A 380 33.01 5.33 -12.87
CA SER A 380 33.45 4.25 -13.76
C SER A 380 32.30 3.26 -13.92
N ILE A 381 31.90 2.95 -15.15
CA ILE A 381 30.77 2.06 -15.42
C ILE A 381 31.10 1.10 -16.56
N ALA A 382 30.78 -0.17 -16.36
CA ALA A 382 30.68 -1.17 -17.41
C ALA A 382 29.24 -1.63 -17.54
N TYR A 383 28.80 -1.85 -18.78
CA TYR A 383 27.42 -2.24 -19.07
C TYR A 383 27.28 -3.07 -20.35
N GLY A 384 26.16 -3.79 -20.47
CA GLY A 384 25.79 -4.62 -21.61
C GLY A 384 24.52 -4.17 -22.36
N TYR A 385 23.94 -3.03 -21.98
CA TYR A 385 22.65 -2.49 -22.44
C TYR A 385 22.82 -1.10 -23.06
N ASN A 386 21.77 -0.51 -23.66
CA ASN A 386 21.85 0.91 -24.03
C ASN A 386 21.89 1.78 -22.77
N LEU A 387 22.76 2.78 -22.71
CA LEU A 387 22.85 3.72 -21.59
C LEU A 387 22.47 5.13 -22.03
N THR A 388 21.49 5.72 -21.36
CA THR A 388 21.11 7.12 -21.52
C THR A 388 21.29 7.86 -20.20
N LEU A 389 21.91 9.04 -20.24
CA LEU A 389 21.89 9.98 -19.14
C LEU A 389 21.01 11.17 -19.51
N GLU A 390 20.10 11.54 -18.62
CA GLU A 390 19.22 12.69 -18.80
C GLU A 390 19.38 13.67 -17.64
N ASN A 391 19.65 14.93 -17.97
CA ASN A 391 19.69 16.02 -17.00
C ASN A 391 19.05 17.28 -17.58
N ALA A 392 18.48 18.15 -16.75
CA ALA A 392 18.01 19.47 -17.19
C ALA A 392 19.19 20.40 -17.46
N ALA A 393 18.92 21.48 -18.20
CA ALA A 393 19.92 22.48 -18.60
C ALA A 393 20.63 23.18 -17.41
N ALA A 394 20.01 23.18 -16.23
CA ALA A 394 20.56 23.82 -15.04
C ALA A 394 21.75 23.04 -14.44
N GLY A 395 21.82 21.73 -14.67
CA GLY A 395 22.93 20.88 -14.22
C GLY A 395 23.90 20.53 -15.35
N TYR A 396 24.93 19.75 -15.03
CA TYR A 396 25.80 19.13 -16.03
C TYR A 396 25.80 17.60 -15.94
N ILE A 397 26.24 16.97 -17.02
CA ILE A 397 26.61 15.55 -17.03
C ILE A 397 28.13 15.47 -17.11
N ARG A 398 28.77 14.72 -16.21
CA ARG A 398 30.22 14.52 -16.17
C ARG A 398 30.57 13.04 -16.28
N VAL A 399 31.53 12.72 -17.13
CA VAL A 399 32.18 11.41 -17.21
C VAL A 399 33.59 11.56 -16.65
N ALA A 400 33.79 11.18 -15.39
CA ALA A 400 35.03 11.37 -14.66
C ALA A 400 36.04 10.22 -14.82
N GLY A 401 35.59 9.03 -15.22
CA GLY A 401 36.44 7.86 -15.46
C GLY A 401 35.86 6.96 -16.54
N THR A 402 36.31 5.71 -16.58
CA THR A 402 36.12 4.86 -17.77
C THR A 402 34.68 4.39 -17.92
N VAL A 403 34.16 4.49 -19.15
CA VAL A 403 32.85 3.96 -19.55
C VAL A 403 33.07 2.84 -20.57
N GLU A 404 32.66 1.61 -20.23
CA GLU A 404 32.81 0.42 -21.08
C GLU A 404 31.44 -0.19 -21.42
N GLY A 405 30.90 0.17 -22.58
CA GLY A 405 29.67 -0.38 -23.12
C GLY A 405 29.94 -1.58 -24.03
N SER A 406 29.90 -2.78 -23.47
CA SER A 406 30.05 -4.04 -24.22
C SER A 406 28.86 -4.33 -25.16
N GLY A 407 27.69 -3.73 -24.89
CA GLY A 407 26.49 -3.78 -25.72
C GLY A 407 25.82 -2.41 -25.79
N GLY A 408 25.17 -2.11 -26.92
CA GLY A 408 24.32 -0.92 -27.06
C GLY A 408 25.03 0.41 -27.31
N PHE A 409 24.25 1.50 -27.27
CA PHE A 409 24.70 2.88 -27.45
C PHE A 409 24.92 3.62 -26.12
N LEU A 410 25.55 4.80 -26.19
CA LEU A 410 25.61 5.80 -25.13
C LEU A 410 24.96 7.11 -25.59
N ASN A 411 24.02 7.64 -24.82
CA ASN A 411 23.46 8.97 -25.04
C ASN A 411 23.65 9.82 -23.78
N LEU A 412 24.33 10.96 -23.90
CA LEU A 412 24.42 11.97 -22.84
C LEU A 412 23.56 13.17 -23.23
N ASN A 413 22.38 13.31 -22.60
CA ASN A 413 21.44 14.39 -22.87
C ASN A 413 21.38 15.39 -21.70
N SER A 414 22.04 16.53 -21.88
CA SER A 414 22.05 17.63 -20.90
C SER A 414 20.91 18.64 -21.11
N ASN A 415 20.04 18.43 -22.11
CA ASN A 415 18.93 19.31 -22.48
C ASN A 415 19.31 20.81 -22.58
N GLY A 416 20.53 21.12 -23.04
CA GLY A 416 21.07 22.48 -23.16
C GLY A 416 22.12 22.86 -22.11
N GLY A 417 22.36 21.99 -21.13
CA GLY A 417 23.45 22.11 -20.15
C GLY A 417 24.83 21.74 -20.73
N SER A 418 25.80 21.58 -19.84
CA SER A 418 27.16 21.17 -20.20
C SER A 418 27.37 19.67 -20.05
N ILE A 419 28.19 19.11 -20.94
CA ILE A 419 28.76 17.77 -20.82
C ILE A 419 30.26 17.92 -20.55
N GLN A 420 30.78 17.27 -19.52
CA GLN A 420 32.18 17.31 -19.12
C GLN A 420 32.80 15.92 -19.28
N LEU A 421 33.88 15.79 -20.06
CA LEU A 421 34.56 14.51 -20.29
C LEU A 421 36.00 14.54 -19.77
N GLY A 422 36.32 13.63 -18.86
CA GLY A 422 37.68 13.34 -18.41
C GLY A 422 38.04 11.85 -18.41
N GLY A 423 37.08 10.96 -18.70
CA GLY A 423 37.30 9.53 -18.80
C GLY A 423 37.26 9.02 -20.25
N SER A 424 37.91 7.88 -20.50
CA SER A 424 37.81 7.20 -21.79
C SER A 424 36.47 6.46 -21.93
N ILE A 425 35.83 6.55 -23.10
CA ILE A 425 34.52 5.97 -23.38
C ILE A 425 34.66 5.00 -24.56
N THR A 426 34.36 3.73 -24.33
CA THR A 426 34.29 2.71 -25.37
C THR A 426 32.90 2.11 -25.43
N THR A 427 32.29 2.05 -26.63
CA THR A 427 30.97 1.45 -26.85
C THR A 427 30.99 0.55 -28.08
N THR A 428 30.07 -0.42 -28.12
CA THR A 428 29.78 -1.14 -29.37
C THR A 428 28.96 -0.28 -30.33
N GLY A 429 27.87 0.34 -29.85
CA GLY A 429 26.98 1.18 -30.63
C GLY A 429 27.35 2.66 -30.63
N ASN A 430 26.40 3.49 -31.08
CA ASN A 430 26.57 4.93 -31.22
C ASN A 430 26.91 5.63 -29.89
N GLN A 431 27.59 6.76 -29.99
CA GLN A 431 27.74 7.72 -28.90
C GLN A 431 27.14 9.06 -29.31
N THR A 432 26.20 9.58 -28.53
CA THR A 432 25.53 10.85 -28.81
C THR A 432 25.69 11.80 -27.64
N TYR A 433 26.20 13.01 -27.90
CA TYR A 433 26.46 14.03 -26.89
C TYR A 433 25.61 15.27 -27.18
N SER A 434 24.47 15.37 -26.50
CA SER A 434 23.50 16.45 -26.66
C SER A 434 23.69 17.53 -25.59
N GLY A 435 24.70 18.38 -25.80
CA GLY A 435 25.09 19.46 -24.89
C GLY A 435 26.40 20.11 -25.30
N ASN A 436 26.74 21.26 -24.69
CA ASN A 436 28.05 21.87 -24.92
C ASN A 436 29.12 21.04 -24.21
N LEU A 437 30.05 20.50 -25.00
CA LEU A 437 31.09 19.62 -24.50
C LEU A 437 32.28 20.42 -23.97
N SER A 438 32.82 20.01 -22.83
CA SER A 438 34.11 20.46 -22.32
C SER A 438 34.97 19.30 -21.87
N LEU A 439 36.28 19.44 -22.06
CA LEU A 439 37.25 18.43 -21.65
C LEU A 439 37.83 18.81 -20.29
N THR A 440 37.83 17.87 -19.36
CA THR A 440 38.46 17.99 -18.04
C THR A 440 39.74 17.16 -17.94
N ASP A 441 39.98 16.26 -18.90
CA ASP A 441 41.23 15.52 -19.09
C ASP A 441 41.34 15.05 -20.56
N THR A 442 42.48 14.46 -20.93
CA THR A 442 42.67 13.78 -22.22
C THR A 442 41.68 12.63 -22.34
N THR A 443 40.84 12.69 -23.37
CA THR A 443 39.68 11.82 -23.53
C THR A 443 39.77 11.04 -24.83
N ASN A 444 39.51 9.73 -24.76
CA ASN A 444 39.37 8.87 -25.95
C ASN A 444 37.94 8.38 -26.07
N LEU A 445 37.32 8.60 -27.23
CA LEU A 445 36.00 8.10 -27.58
C LEU A 445 36.14 7.02 -28.66
N ASN A 446 35.74 5.81 -28.36
CA ASN A 446 35.84 4.66 -29.26
C ASN A 446 34.49 4.00 -29.47
N SER A 447 34.05 3.88 -30.73
CA SER A 447 32.88 3.09 -31.09
C SER A 447 33.26 2.00 -32.09
N THR A 448 33.03 0.73 -31.73
CA THR A 448 33.45 -0.41 -32.56
C THR A 448 32.46 -0.76 -33.68
N ALA A 449 31.21 -0.30 -33.60
CA ALA A 449 30.17 -0.53 -34.60
C ALA A 449 29.10 0.60 -34.63
N GLY A 450 29.49 1.84 -34.32
CA GLY A 450 28.59 2.98 -34.29
C GLY A 450 29.28 4.32 -34.59
N ASN A 451 28.45 5.35 -34.79
CA ASN A 451 28.90 6.73 -34.99
C ASN A 451 29.16 7.43 -33.66
N ILE A 452 30.05 8.41 -33.67
CA ILE A 452 30.27 9.34 -32.55
C ILE A 452 29.73 10.71 -32.98
N SER A 453 28.70 11.21 -32.31
CA SER A 453 28.03 12.48 -32.65
C SER A 453 28.22 13.50 -31.53
N LEU A 454 28.99 14.55 -31.83
CA LEU A 454 29.38 15.60 -30.91
C LEU A 454 28.76 16.94 -31.33
N ASN A 455 28.39 17.75 -30.35
CA ASN A 455 28.00 19.14 -30.55
C ASN A 455 29.24 20.06 -30.44
N SER A 456 29.07 21.32 -30.04
CA SER A 456 30.17 22.26 -29.81
C SER A 456 31.12 21.77 -28.71
N ILE A 457 32.43 22.01 -28.88
CA ILE A 457 33.49 21.57 -27.95
C ILE A 457 34.25 22.82 -27.50
N SER A 458 34.41 22.96 -26.17
CA SER A 458 35.15 24.02 -25.52
C SER A 458 36.15 23.41 -24.53
N GLY A 459 37.46 23.52 -24.79
CA GLY A 459 38.44 22.88 -23.93
C GLY A 459 39.87 23.18 -24.35
N GLY A 460 40.38 24.36 -24.00
CA GLY A 460 41.78 24.70 -24.22
C GLY A 460 42.68 23.97 -23.24
N GLY A 461 43.33 22.87 -23.65
CA GLY A 461 44.42 22.24 -22.88
C GLY A 461 44.46 20.70 -22.89
N TYR A 462 43.42 20.02 -23.36
CA TYR A 462 43.33 18.56 -23.38
C TYR A 462 43.09 18.01 -24.79
N ASN A 463 43.55 16.78 -25.04
CA ASN A 463 43.35 16.11 -26.32
C ASN A 463 42.04 15.31 -26.32
N LEU A 464 41.29 15.38 -27.42
CA LEU A 464 40.18 14.50 -27.72
C LEU A 464 40.54 13.61 -28.91
N THR A 465 40.54 12.30 -28.70
CA THR A 465 40.70 11.32 -29.79
C THR A 465 39.39 10.61 -30.04
N THR A 466 38.92 10.56 -31.28
CA THR A 466 37.74 9.82 -31.69
C THR A 466 38.12 8.69 -32.64
N THR A 467 37.71 7.46 -32.35
CA THR A 467 37.97 6.27 -33.17
C THR A 467 36.65 5.58 -33.48
N THR A 468 36.39 5.33 -34.76
CA THR A 468 35.24 4.56 -35.25
C THR A 468 35.70 3.45 -36.20
N ALA A 469 34.96 2.34 -36.26
CA ALA A 469 35.23 1.30 -37.25
C ALA A 469 34.94 1.79 -38.70
N ALA A 470 35.50 1.09 -39.68
CA ALA A 470 35.30 1.41 -41.09
C ALA A 470 33.80 1.42 -41.47
N GLY A 471 33.34 2.51 -42.08
CA GLY A 471 31.93 2.73 -42.43
C GLY A 471 31.14 3.60 -41.44
N PHE A 472 31.75 4.00 -40.33
CA PHE A 472 31.17 4.92 -39.33
C PHE A 472 31.97 6.22 -39.22
N ASN A 473 31.30 7.29 -38.80
CA ASN A 473 31.85 8.64 -38.77
C ASN A 473 31.85 9.23 -37.36
N SER A 474 32.81 10.13 -37.13
CA SER A 474 32.75 11.12 -36.05
C SER A 474 32.18 12.42 -36.63
N LEU A 475 30.98 12.80 -36.19
CA LEU A 475 30.25 13.97 -36.69
C LEU A 475 30.33 15.11 -35.68
N PHE A 476 30.78 16.28 -36.14
CA PHE A 476 30.84 17.52 -35.35
C PHE A 476 29.82 18.50 -35.91
N THR A 477 28.84 18.89 -35.10
CA THR A 477 27.72 19.74 -35.53
C THR A 477 27.80 21.20 -35.04
N GLY A 478 28.87 21.56 -34.30
CA GLY A 478 29.10 22.91 -33.75
C GLY A 478 30.49 23.47 -34.07
N THR A 479 30.77 24.71 -33.63
CA THR A 479 32.09 25.36 -33.78
C THR A 479 33.12 24.74 -32.84
N THR A 480 34.28 24.33 -33.37
CA THR A 480 35.46 23.92 -32.60
C THR A 480 36.30 25.15 -32.27
N ALA A 481 36.60 25.39 -30.99
CA ALA A 481 37.49 26.47 -30.55
C ALA A 481 38.75 25.90 -29.88
#